data_AF-A0A8T1T9J7-F1
#
_entry.id   AF-A0A8T1T9J7-F1
#
_cell.length_a   1.000
_cell.length_b   1.000
_cell.length_c   1.000
_cell.angle_alpha   90.00
_cell.angle_beta   90.00
_cell.angle_gamma   90.00
#
_symmetry.space_group_name_H-M   'P 1'
#
loop_
_entity.id
_entity.type
_entity.pdbx_description
1 polymer ?
#
loop_
_entity_poly.entity_id
_entity_poly.type
_entity_poly.pdbx_seq_one_letter_code
_entity_poly.pdbx_strand_id
1 'polypeptide(L)'
;FTYLLGTWKDNGTSCIVTKACRNIMTKFGCSDYPLSHQLFYFMVADMKGCSDRLFLRAQYYKNIFCASMMKINLMIESNGFRFSSRDLFMENIMFCGMSGFSDFYKPSWLETVLTWQKPEEGCFGKPSENSEHPSRVKDQEQLLRRVKRREKVFADGCSSHNTAVAVGVLGGFLYYY
;
A
#
# COMPACT_ATOMS: atom_id res chain seq x y z
N PHE A 1 -18.71 5.41 -1.49
CA PHE A 1 -18.13 4.44 -2.43
C PHE A 1 -17.37 5.18 -3.53
N THR A 2 -16.27 4.61 -4.00
CA THR A 2 -15.45 5.12 -5.11
C THR A 2 -15.84 4.42 -6.41
N TYR A 3 -15.97 5.20 -7.49
CA TYR A 3 -16.39 4.73 -8.80
C TYR A 3 -15.37 5.14 -9.86
N LEU A 4 -14.08 5.10 -9.51
CA LEU A 4 -12.99 5.47 -10.42
C LEU A 4 -12.90 4.55 -11.63
N LEU A 5 -13.10 3.24 -11.46
CA LEU A 5 -12.78 2.24 -12.48
C LEU A 5 -13.91 1.94 -13.49
N GLY A 6 -15.14 2.42 -13.28
CA GLY A 6 -16.28 2.08 -14.14
C GLY A 6 -16.98 0.74 -13.82
N THR A 7 -16.47 -0.05 -12.87
CA THR A 7 -16.83 -1.48 -12.72
C THR A 7 -18.02 -1.78 -11.80
N TRP A 8 -18.93 -0.83 -11.57
CA TRP A 8 -20.09 -1.07 -10.68
C TRP A 8 -21.34 -1.56 -11.43
N LYS A 9 -21.33 -1.49 -12.76
CA LYS A 9 -22.33 -2.05 -13.68
C LYS A 9 -21.68 -2.26 -15.05
N ASP A 10 -22.28 -3.09 -15.90
CA ASP A 10 -21.86 -3.20 -17.30
C ASP A 10 -21.89 -1.81 -17.94
N ASN A 11 -20.76 -1.40 -18.52
CA ASN A 11 -20.54 -0.06 -19.09
C ASN A 11 -20.73 1.11 -18.09
N GLY A 12 -20.35 0.95 -16.82
CA GLY A 12 -20.33 2.05 -15.86
C GLY A 12 -19.34 3.16 -16.23
N THR A 13 -19.78 4.42 -16.11
CA THR A 13 -19.00 5.61 -16.47
C THR A 13 -17.83 5.85 -15.51
N SER A 14 -16.57 5.62 -15.87
CA SER A 14 -15.41 5.84 -14.97
C SER A 14 -15.30 7.25 -14.37
N CYS A 15 -14.42 7.39 -13.38
CA CYS A 15 -14.06 8.68 -12.76
C CYS A 15 -15.18 9.40 -11.99
N ILE A 16 -16.19 8.68 -11.51
CA ILE A 16 -17.23 9.27 -10.66
C ILE A 16 -16.75 9.35 -9.21
N VAL A 17 -16.82 10.55 -8.63
CA VAL A 17 -16.43 10.82 -7.24
C VAL A 17 -17.63 11.30 -6.43
N THR A 18 -18.12 10.45 -5.52
CA THR A 18 -19.18 10.83 -4.58
C THR A 18 -18.68 11.84 -3.54
N LYS A 19 -19.56 12.70 -3.01
CA LYS A 19 -19.22 13.66 -1.93
C LYS A 19 -18.60 12.97 -0.71
N ALA A 20 -19.14 11.83 -0.30
CA ALA A 20 -18.60 11.03 0.80
C ALA A 20 -17.18 10.52 0.49
N CYS A 21 -16.93 10.02 -0.72
CA CYS A 21 -15.59 9.59 -1.15
C CYS A 21 -14.61 10.75 -1.14
N ARG A 22 -15.00 11.91 -1.67
CA ARG A 22 -14.19 13.13 -1.67
C ARG A 22 -13.79 13.50 -0.24
N ASN A 23 -14.75 13.59 0.67
CA ASN A 23 -14.48 13.97 2.07
C ASN A 23 -13.51 13.01 2.77
N ILE A 24 -13.58 11.72 2.49
CA ILE A 24 -12.66 10.71 3.05
C ILE A 24 -11.27 10.85 2.41
N MET A 25 -11.21 10.91 1.08
CA MET A 25 -9.94 10.87 0.35
C MET A 25 -9.14 12.18 0.42
N THR A 26 -9.77 13.29 0.81
CA THR A 26 -9.11 14.58 1.00
C THR A 26 -8.93 14.96 2.47
N LYS A 27 -9.29 14.09 3.42
CA LYS A 27 -9.17 14.38 4.86
C LYS A 27 -7.70 14.44 5.26
N PHE A 28 -7.26 15.55 5.83
CA PHE A 28 -5.90 15.64 6.38
C PHE A 28 -5.77 14.95 7.74
N GLY A 29 -4.54 14.57 8.09
CA GLY A 29 -4.21 13.98 9.39
C GLY A 29 -4.54 12.50 9.53
N CYS A 30 -4.82 11.79 8.43
CA CYS A 30 -4.84 10.33 8.44
C CYS A 30 -3.43 9.78 8.66
N SER A 31 -3.33 8.64 9.36
CA SER A 31 -2.11 7.86 9.52
C SER A 31 -2.29 6.47 8.92
N ASP A 32 -1.20 5.70 8.86
CA ASP A 32 -1.20 4.27 8.51
C ASP A 32 -1.91 3.96 7.18
N TYR A 33 -2.55 2.80 7.06
CA TYR A 33 -3.22 2.37 5.84
C TYR A 33 -4.28 3.34 5.29
N PRO A 34 -5.08 4.07 6.11
CA PRO A 34 -5.91 5.15 5.61
C PRO A 34 -5.14 6.18 4.78
N LEU A 35 -3.94 6.56 5.19
CA LEU A 35 -3.09 7.49 4.44
C LEU A 35 -2.56 6.85 3.14
N SER A 36 -2.12 5.58 3.18
CA SER A 36 -1.76 4.80 1.98
C SER A 36 -2.90 4.79 0.95
N HIS A 37 -4.13 4.55 1.42
CA HIS A 37 -5.31 4.49 0.57
C HIS A 37 -5.68 5.85 -0.03
N GLN A 38 -5.44 6.95 0.69
CA GLN A 38 -5.63 8.29 0.15
C GLN A 38 -4.68 8.54 -1.03
N LEU A 39 -3.39 8.25 -0.87
CA LEU A 39 -2.43 8.40 -1.96
C LEU A 39 -2.75 7.48 -3.14
N PHE A 40 -3.01 6.20 -2.87
CA PHE A 40 -3.36 5.22 -3.90
C PHE A 40 -4.60 5.63 -4.71
N TYR A 41 -5.60 6.26 -4.05
CA TYR A 41 -6.77 6.79 -4.72
C TYR A 41 -6.42 7.84 -5.79
N PHE A 42 -5.52 8.77 -5.48
CA PHE A 42 -5.05 9.77 -6.46
C PHE A 42 -4.19 9.12 -7.56
N MET A 43 -3.32 8.17 -7.23
CA MET A 43 -2.52 7.45 -8.23
C MET A 43 -3.40 6.71 -9.24
N VAL A 44 -4.43 6.00 -8.78
CA VAL A 44 -5.36 5.28 -9.67
C VAL A 44 -6.18 6.25 -10.53
N ALA A 45 -6.59 7.40 -9.98
CA ALA A 45 -7.31 8.41 -10.74
C ALA A 45 -6.44 8.99 -11.86
N ASP A 46 -5.15 9.25 -11.60
CA ASP A 46 -4.20 9.71 -12.61
C ASP A 46 -3.98 8.65 -13.69
N MET A 47 -3.77 7.37 -13.30
CA MET A 47 -3.63 6.26 -14.24
C MET A 47 -4.88 6.08 -15.13
N LYS A 48 -6.06 6.42 -14.62
CA LYS A 48 -7.32 6.39 -15.39
C LYS A 48 -7.58 7.66 -16.21
N GLY A 49 -6.72 8.69 -16.10
CA GLY A 49 -6.93 9.96 -16.80
C GLY A 49 -8.16 10.73 -16.32
N CYS A 50 -8.52 10.61 -15.04
CA CYS A 50 -9.70 11.26 -14.50
C CYS A 50 -9.54 12.79 -14.46
N SER A 51 -10.51 13.51 -15.02
CA SER A 51 -10.47 14.97 -15.17
C SER A 51 -11.32 15.75 -14.15
N ASP A 52 -11.85 15.08 -13.11
CA ASP A 52 -12.57 15.75 -12.01
C ASP A 52 -11.68 16.84 -11.38
N ARG A 53 -12.28 17.99 -11.00
CA ARG A 53 -11.57 19.12 -10.38
C ARG A 53 -10.74 18.73 -9.15
N LEU A 54 -11.08 17.62 -8.49
CA LEU A 54 -10.29 17.00 -7.42
C LEU A 54 -8.88 16.65 -7.90
N PHE A 55 -8.79 15.96 -9.03
CA PHE A 55 -7.56 15.37 -9.56
C PHE A 55 -6.69 16.40 -10.25
N LEU A 56 -7.26 17.52 -10.70
CA LEU A 56 -6.48 18.71 -11.09
C LEU A 56 -5.60 19.24 -9.95
N ARG A 57 -5.90 18.90 -8.69
CA ARG A 57 -5.09 19.21 -7.50
C ARG A 57 -4.38 17.98 -6.94
N ALA A 58 -4.24 16.89 -7.72
CA ALA A 58 -3.64 15.65 -7.25
C ALA A 58 -2.25 15.88 -6.65
N GLN A 59 -1.39 16.67 -7.32
CA GLN A 59 -0.04 16.93 -6.82
C GLN A 59 -0.03 17.61 -5.44
N TYR A 60 -0.97 18.54 -5.18
CA TYR A 60 -1.10 19.17 -3.86
C TYR A 60 -1.39 18.14 -2.76
N TYR A 61 -2.31 17.20 -3.01
CA TYR A 61 -2.61 16.14 -2.06
C TYR A 61 -1.46 15.15 -1.90
N LYS A 62 -0.83 14.73 -3.00
CA LYS A 62 0.35 13.86 -2.99
C LYS A 62 1.47 14.44 -2.14
N ASN A 63 1.76 15.74 -2.27
CA ASN A 63 2.78 16.43 -1.46
C ASN A 63 2.48 16.30 0.04
N ILE A 64 1.23 16.57 0.45
CA ILE A 64 0.82 16.51 1.86
C ILE A 64 0.89 15.08 2.40
N PHE A 65 0.41 14.11 1.61
CA PHE A 65 0.38 12.71 2.04
C PHE A 65 1.79 12.14 2.12
N CYS A 66 2.62 12.38 1.12
CA CYS A 66 3.99 11.88 1.12
C CYS A 66 4.88 12.55 2.17
N ALA A 67 4.66 13.84 2.49
CA ALA A 67 5.30 14.45 3.66
C ALA A 67 4.92 13.73 4.97
N SER A 68 3.64 13.35 5.10
CA SER A 68 3.15 12.62 6.28
C SER A 68 3.68 11.18 6.33
N MET A 69 3.74 10.49 5.19
CA MET A 69 4.32 9.15 5.07
C MET A 69 5.82 9.14 5.34
N MET A 70 6.56 10.16 4.89
CA MET A 70 7.99 10.32 5.19
C MET A 70 8.20 10.45 6.70
N LYS A 71 7.38 11.29 7.37
CA LYS A 71 7.40 11.40 8.84
C LYS A 71 7.16 10.05 9.52
N ILE A 72 6.21 9.26 9.02
CA ILE A 72 5.95 7.91 9.54
C ILE A 72 7.16 6.99 9.33
N ASN A 73 7.76 6.98 8.14
CA ASN A 73 8.92 6.13 7.87
C ASN A 73 10.14 6.49 8.73
N LEU A 74 10.39 7.78 8.95
CA LEU A 74 11.45 8.22 9.87
C LEU A 74 11.19 7.75 11.31
N MET A 75 9.93 7.73 11.76
CA MET A 75 9.57 7.16 13.07
C MET A 75 9.73 5.64 13.10
N ILE A 76 9.45 4.93 12.01
CA ILE A 76 9.66 3.47 11.92
C ILE A 76 11.14 3.13 11.97
N GLU A 77 11.96 3.89 11.24
CA GLU A 77 13.42 3.80 11.25
C GLU A 77 13.97 4.04 12.66
N SER A 78 13.57 5.12 13.33
CA SER A 78 14.03 5.42 14.70
C SER A 78 13.62 4.37 15.73
N ASN A 79 12.57 3.60 15.44
CA ASN A 79 12.07 2.51 16.29
C ASN A 79 12.63 1.13 15.91
N GLY A 80 13.62 1.07 15.02
CA GLY A 80 14.34 -0.16 14.66
C GLY A 80 13.55 -1.12 13.77
N PHE A 81 12.67 -0.60 12.90
CA PHE A 81 11.96 -1.40 11.88
C PHE A 81 11.23 -2.64 12.41
N ARG A 82 10.43 -2.45 13.46
CA ARG A 82 9.60 -3.52 14.06
C ARG A 82 8.82 -4.28 12.98
N PHE A 83 8.71 -5.59 13.13
CA PHE A 83 8.07 -6.44 12.13
C PHE A 83 6.66 -5.95 11.74
N SER A 84 5.85 -5.53 12.72
CA SER A 84 4.50 -5.02 12.50
C SER A 84 4.42 -3.73 11.66
N SER A 85 5.52 -2.99 11.54
CA SER A 85 5.57 -1.73 10.77
C SER A 85 6.27 -1.87 9.42
N ARG A 86 6.89 -3.03 9.11
CA ARG A 86 7.64 -3.23 7.85
C ARG A 86 6.75 -3.10 6.61
N ASP A 87 5.52 -3.60 6.70
CA ASP A 87 4.56 -3.52 5.61
C ASP A 87 4.23 -2.06 5.26
N LEU A 88 3.80 -1.28 6.26
CA LEU A 88 3.52 0.14 6.11
C LEU A 88 4.74 0.94 5.64
N PHE A 89 5.94 0.59 6.12
CA PHE A 89 7.18 1.23 5.71
C PHE A 89 7.45 1.03 4.21
N MET A 90 7.32 -0.20 3.70
CA MET A 90 7.48 -0.50 2.28
C MET A 90 6.36 0.09 1.44
N GLU A 91 5.11 0.07 1.91
CA GLU A 91 3.99 0.72 1.21
C GLU A 91 4.24 2.21 0.99
N ASN A 92 4.73 2.91 2.02
CA ASN A 92 5.05 4.33 1.94
C ASN A 92 6.16 4.59 0.91
N ILE A 93 7.22 3.77 0.90
CA ILE A 93 8.31 3.88 -0.11
C ILE A 93 7.75 3.65 -1.51
N MET A 94 6.99 2.57 -1.69
CA MET A 94 6.43 2.21 -3.00
C MET A 94 5.52 3.32 -3.53
N PHE A 95 4.50 3.73 -2.77
CA PHE A 95 3.52 4.69 -3.28
C PHE A 95 4.10 6.09 -3.46
N CYS A 96 4.93 6.58 -2.53
CA CYS A 96 5.53 7.91 -2.68
C CYS A 96 6.65 7.93 -3.72
N GLY A 97 7.48 6.89 -3.78
CA GLY A 97 8.49 6.75 -4.83
C GLY A 97 7.84 6.76 -6.23
N MET A 98 6.81 5.93 -6.44
CA MET A 98 6.02 5.92 -7.69
C MET A 98 5.27 7.23 -7.95
N SER A 99 5.04 8.04 -6.93
CA SER A 99 4.42 9.37 -7.05
C SER A 99 5.45 10.49 -7.32
N GLY A 100 6.72 10.15 -7.50
CA GLY A 100 7.80 11.08 -7.87
C GLY A 100 8.58 11.67 -6.69
N PHE A 101 8.42 11.13 -5.48
CA PHE A 101 9.14 11.60 -4.29
C PHE A 101 10.40 10.76 -4.07
N SER A 102 11.50 11.17 -4.69
CA SER A 102 12.79 10.45 -4.64
C SER A 102 13.42 10.36 -3.25
N ASP A 103 13.02 11.23 -2.31
CA ASP A 103 13.55 11.23 -0.93
C ASP A 103 13.30 9.91 -0.18
N PHE A 104 12.38 9.07 -0.67
CA PHE A 104 12.12 7.72 -0.14
C PHE A 104 13.16 6.68 -0.59
N TYR A 105 13.94 6.96 -1.64
CA TYR A 105 14.97 6.04 -2.16
C TYR A 105 16.31 6.24 -1.44
N LYS A 106 16.32 6.06 -0.12
CA LYS A 106 17.55 6.11 0.70
C LYS A 106 18.31 4.77 0.60
N PRO A 107 19.63 4.75 0.32
CA PRO A 107 20.40 3.50 0.25
C PRO A 107 20.30 2.63 1.51
N SER A 108 20.34 3.26 2.69
CA SER A 108 20.18 2.56 3.97
C SER A 108 18.82 1.86 4.09
N TRP A 109 17.76 2.44 3.51
CA TRP A 109 16.44 1.82 3.49
C TRP A 109 16.38 0.65 2.52
N LEU A 110 17.05 0.72 1.37
CA LEU A 110 17.19 -0.42 0.45
C LEU A 110 17.90 -1.59 1.12
N GLU A 111 19.07 -1.35 1.70
CA GLU A 111 19.84 -2.37 2.43
C GLU A 111 18.99 -3.02 3.52
N THR A 112 18.28 -2.19 4.30
CA THR A 112 17.35 -2.66 5.33
C THR A 112 16.24 -3.55 4.74
N VAL A 113 15.57 -3.13 3.67
CA VAL A 113 14.50 -3.90 3.03
C VAL A 113 15.03 -5.24 2.50
N LEU A 114 16.22 -5.27 1.90
CA LEU A 114 16.82 -6.51 1.40
C LEU A 114 17.04 -7.54 2.52
N THR A 115 17.34 -7.11 3.75
CA THR A 115 17.44 -8.04 4.90
C THR A 115 16.13 -8.72 5.29
N TRP A 116 14.99 -8.24 4.79
CA TRP A 116 13.67 -8.83 5.07
C TRP A 116 13.25 -9.87 4.04
N GLN A 117 13.99 -9.99 2.94
CA GLN A 117 13.78 -11.04 1.96
C GLN A 117 14.14 -12.38 2.56
N LYS A 118 13.29 -13.39 2.39
CA LYS A 118 13.63 -14.75 2.79
C LYS A 118 14.74 -15.30 1.87
N PRO A 119 15.88 -15.78 2.40
CA PRO A 119 17.01 -16.18 1.57
C PRO A 119 16.72 -17.34 0.60
N GLU A 120 15.90 -18.32 1.01
CA GLU A 120 15.63 -19.52 0.21
C GLU A 120 14.54 -19.26 -0.84
N GLU A 121 13.43 -18.64 -0.44
CA GLU A 121 12.27 -18.44 -1.30
C GLU A 121 12.34 -17.15 -2.13
N GLY A 122 13.16 -16.18 -1.71
CA GLY A 122 13.25 -14.86 -2.34
C GLY A 122 12.02 -13.96 -2.12
N CYS A 123 11.04 -14.41 -1.35
CA CYS A 123 9.80 -13.69 -1.08
C CYS A 123 9.86 -12.86 0.21
N PHE A 124 8.80 -12.11 0.48
CA PHE A 124 8.64 -11.34 1.71
C PHE A 124 7.41 -11.83 2.48
N GLY A 125 7.49 -11.87 3.80
CA GLY A 125 6.42 -12.40 4.64
C GLY A 125 6.76 -12.42 6.12
N LYS A 126 6.12 -13.32 6.88
CA LYS A 126 6.45 -13.48 8.30
C LYS A 126 7.86 -14.04 8.46
N PRO A 127 8.63 -13.62 9.48
CA PRO A 127 9.88 -14.27 9.82
C PRO A 127 9.59 -15.72 10.14
N SER A 128 10.52 -16.61 9.82
CA SER A 128 10.41 -18.02 10.17
C SER A 128 10.55 -18.17 11.70
N GLU A 129 9.44 -18.17 12.42
CA GLU A 129 9.38 -18.59 13.83
C GLU A 129 8.93 -20.05 13.87
N ASN A 130 9.75 -20.93 14.46
CA ASN A 130 9.26 -22.21 14.96
C ASN A 130 8.11 -21.92 15.95
N SER A 131 6.92 -22.48 15.73
CA SER A 131 5.69 -22.32 16.57
C SER A 131 5.02 -20.94 16.43
N GLU A 132 3.73 -20.73 16.21
CA GLU A 132 2.51 -21.52 16.39
C GLU A 132 1.51 -21.15 15.28
N HIS A 133 0.81 -22.15 14.74
CA HIS A 133 -0.31 -21.92 13.84
C HIS A 133 -1.47 -21.22 14.58
N PRO A 134 -1.96 -20.06 14.15
CA PRO A 134 -3.26 -19.58 14.58
C PRO A 134 -4.31 -20.54 14.01
N SER A 135 -5.02 -21.22 14.89
CA SER A 135 -6.08 -22.18 14.59
C SER A 135 -7.04 -21.64 13.54
N ARG A 136 -7.20 -22.39 12.44
CA ARG A 136 -8.22 -22.13 11.42
C ARG A 136 -9.60 -22.30 12.06
N VAL A 137 -10.24 -21.19 12.43
CA VAL A 137 -11.68 -21.18 12.72
C VAL A 137 -12.40 -21.55 11.42
N LYS A 138 -12.97 -22.77 11.38
CA LYS A 138 -13.90 -23.19 10.33
C LYS A 138 -15.20 -22.43 10.57
N ASP A 139 -15.44 -21.37 9.80
CA ASP A 139 -16.76 -20.74 9.78
C ASP A 139 -17.57 -21.36 8.64
N GLN A 140 -18.43 -22.29 9.03
CA GLN A 140 -19.42 -22.96 8.20
C GLN A 140 -20.65 -22.05 8.19
N GLU A 141 -20.88 -21.33 7.09
CA GLU A 141 -22.21 -21.02 6.52
C GLU A 141 -22.03 -20.12 5.28
N GLN A 142 -22.05 -20.75 4.10
CA GLN A 142 -22.02 -20.08 2.81
C GLN A 142 -23.39 -19.50 2.48
N LEU A 143 -23.69 -18.32 3.01
CA LEU A 143 -24.46 -17.34 2.25
C LEU A 143 -23.49 -16.66 1.27
N LEU A 144 -23.90 -16.42 0.03
CA LEU A 144 -23.13 -15.71 -1.01
C LEU A 144 -22.89 -14.24 -0.60
N ARG A 145 -22.11 -14.04 0.44
CA ARG A 145 -21.66 -12.74 0.93
C ARG A 145 -20.27 -12.54 0.36
N ARG A 146 -20.04 -11.42 -0.32
CA ARG A 146 -18.70 -11.04 -0.80
C ARG A 146 -17.73 -11.08 0.38
N VAL A 147 -16.91 -12.14 0.45
CA VAL A 147 -15.88 -12.26 1.47
C VAL A 147 -14.81 -11.22 1.18
N LYS A 148 -14.45 -10.40 2.17
CA LYS A 148 -13.32 -9.46 2.05
C LYS A 148 -12.09 -10.29 1.69
N ARG A 149 -11.45 -9.99 0.55
CA ARG A 149 -10.17 -10.62 0.18
C ARG A 149 -9.20 -10.42 1.34
N ARG A 150 -8.62 -11.52 1.83
CA ARG A 150 -7.62 -11.54 2.89
C ARG A 150 -6.27 -11.84 2.27
N GLU A 151 -5.22 -11.51 3.01
CA GLU A 151 -3.87 -11.85 2.63
C GLU A 151 -3.73 -13.35 2.35
N LYS A 152 -3.03 -13.69 1.28
CA LYS A 152 -2.71 -15.07 0.95
C LYS A 152 -1.32 -15.36 1.49
N VAL A 153 -1.28 -15.87 2.73
CA VAL A 153 -0.06 -16.43 3.32
C VAL A 153 0.11 -17.84 2.78
N PHE A 154 1.27 -18.11 2.18
CA PHE A 154 1.65 -19.40 1.63
C PHE A 154 2.28 -20.29 2.72
N ALA A 155 2.42 -21.58 2.44
CA ALA A 155 2.89 -22.57 3.42
C ALA A 155 4.36 -22.37 3.85
N ASP A 156 5.15 -21.72 3.01
CA ASP A 156 6.54 -21.27 3.21
C ASP A 156 6.65 -19.96 4.02
N GLY A 157 5.51 -19.38 4.43
CA GLY A 157 5.46 -18.11 5.14
C GLY A 157 5.60 -16.89 4.24
N CYS A 158 5.62 -17.06 2.91
CA CYS A 158 5.52 -15.96 1.96
C CYS A 158 4.15 -15.28 2.07
N SER A 159 4.13 -13.96 1.87
CA SER A 159 2.93 -13.14 1.77
C SER A 159 2.86 -12.56 0.36
N SER A 160 1.71 -12.72 -0.29
CA SER A 160 1.49 -12.18 -1.64
C SER A 160 1.57 -10.65 -1.63
N HIS A 161 0.96 -10.00 -0.63
CA HIS A 161 0.98 -8.55 -0.50
C HIS A 161 2.37 -8.03 -0.19
N ASN A 162 3.02 -8.55 0.86
CA ASN A 162 4.35 -8.06 1.25
C ASN A 162 5.36 -8.25 0.10
N THR A 163 5.27 -9.38 -0.61
CA THR A 163 6.14 -9.62 -1.78
C THR A 163 5.83 -8.62 -2.90
N ALA A 164 4.55 -8.38 -3.22
CA ALA A 164 4.18 -7.41 -4.25
C ALA A 164 4.64 -5.98 -3.90
N VAL A 165 4.45 -5.55 -2.65
CA VAL A 165 4.89 -4.24 -2.17
C VAL A 165 6.42 -4.14 -2.21
N ALA A 166 7.13 -5.15 -1.72
CA ALA A 166 8.59 -5.18 -1.76
C ALA A 166 9.14 -5.13 -3.19
N VAL A 167 8.55 -5.88 -4.12
CA VAL A 167 8.91 -5.80 -5.55
C VAL A 167 8.68 -4.40 -6.11
N GLY A 168 7.58 -3.73 -5.73
CA GLY A 168 7.34 -2.33 -6.09
C GLY A 168 8.40 -1.38 -5.54
N VAL A 169 8.82 -1.57 -4.30
CA VAL A 169 9.94 -0.82 -3.68
C VAL A 169 11.24 -1.05 -4.43
N LEU A 170 11.64 -2.30 -4.62
CA LEU A 170 12.90 -2.68 -5.29
C LEU A 170 12.93 -2.18 -6.74
N GLY A 171 11.81 -2.30 -7.46
CA GLY A 171 11.68 -1.75 -8.81
C GLY A 171 11.83 -0.23 -8.83
N GLY A 172 11.30 0.47 -7.83
CA GLY A 172 11.51 1.90 -7.65
C GLY A 172 12.97 2.28 -7.44
N PHE A 173 13.69 1.54 -6.58
CA PHE A 173 15.12 1.73 -6.37
C PHE A 173 15.94 1.49 -7.65
N LEU A 174 15.65 0.42 -8.40
CA LEU A 174 16.30 0.12 -9.68
C LEU A 174 16.02 1.14 -10.77
N TYR A 175 14.88 1.83 -10.72
CA TYR A 175 14.55 2.89 -11.67
C TYR A 175 15.23 4.22 -11.31
N TYR A 176 15.42 4.48 -10.02
CA TYR A 176 15.98 5.73 -9.53
C TYR A 176 17.51 5.81 -9.63
N TYR A 177 18.20 4.70 -9.38
CA TYR A 177 19.66 4.57 -9.47
C TYR A 177 20.11 4.02 -10.83
#